data_AF-A0A5J5PZ81-F1
#
_entry.id   AF-A0A5J5PZ81-F1
#
_cell.length_a   1.000
_cell.length_b   1.000
_cell.length_c   1.000
_cell.angle_alpha   90.00
_cell.angle_beta   90.00
_cell.angle_gamma   90.00
#
_symmetry.space_group_name_H-M   'P 1'
#
loop_
_entity.id
_entity.type
_entity.pdbx_description
1 polymer ?
#
loop_
_entity_poly.entity_id
_entity_poly.type
_entity_poly.pdbx_seq_one_letter_code
_entity_poly.pdbx_strand_id
1 'polypeptide(L)'
;MDERLRTAAHTGNVSDLYSLIQRDGNVLRHFDEVEFVETPLHIAAEEGCIRFAMEMMSLKPSFASKLSQQGLTPLHLAVTKGHTSMVLRVLEIDKDLVRVKGKNGKTPLHIITEVGNHNGLLERFLEICPQSIRDVTIENRNALHIAVKNDRLDVLRVLLPTLRKTDYYREVVNQKDEDGNTALHLAAFHNQPEMLKLLLNCNADKHATNQAGLMALDIADQNHNEDSITVLRGCFIPGVSNFKHKLEKQVRKASSLISHEIDNISGEDRNALLVILGLLLTATFQASLSPPGGVWQGDNTSKSKGSYDENALGRSILDEFSFLFFYIPTFLVFIVTFFLTLALLKPYPHCFRTALQVLLAFFAICFDLSVRFIAPTDFTTRVMAVFSVLFFILTVLMVFTSRVSKLSVAILGCWLSPSSVLTYDDIDPVLPHVIQGVWLFFFLYDEFWKGTILVVAYCLAFSMIRDLTIFLVFGCWLSLCLCRFCLNRFLIHKV
;
A
#
# COMPACT_ATOMS: atom_id res chain seq x y z
N MET A 1 46.00 4.84 -26.69
CA MET A 1 45.83 3.41 -27.03
C MET A 1 46.70 3.11 -28.24
N ASP A 2 47.38 1.95 -28.29
CA ASP A 2 48.08 1.49 -29.50
C ASP A 2 47.08 1.39 -30.67
N GLU A 3 47.42 1.98 -31.81
CA GLU A 3 46.56 2.02 -32.99
C GLU A 3 46.19 0.61 -33.49
N ARG A 4 47.08 -0.38 -33.29
CA ARG A 4 46.79 -1.77 -33.63
C ARG A 4 45.72 -2.38 -32.73
N LEU A 5 45.77 -2.10 -31.43
CA LEU A 5 44.77 -2.57 -30.46
C LEU A 5 43.42 -1.91 -30.72
N ARG A 6 43.43 -0.60 -31.06
CA ARG A 6 42.24 0.14 -31.49
C ARG A 6 41.63 -0.49 -32.75
N THR A 7 42.43 -0.78 -33.77
CA THR A 7 41.98 -1.42 -35.01
C THR A 7 41.42 -2.82 -34.77
N ALA A 8 42.06 -3.62 -33.92
CA ALA A 8 41.58 -4.95 -33.55
C ALA A 8 40.22 -4.88 -32.83
N ALA A 9 40.03 -3.91 -31.92
CA ALA A 9 38.77 -3.69 -31.23
C ALA A 9 37.65 -3.21 -32.17
N HIS A 10 37.97 -2.31 -33.09
CA HIS A 10 37.02 -1.78 -34.08
C HIS A 10 36.58 -2.86 -35.09
N THR A 11 37.48 -3.74 -35.50
CA THR A 11 37.17 -4.84 -36.44
C THR A 11 36.65 -6.09 -35.74
N GLY A 12 36.74 -6.16 -34.42
CA GLY A 12 36.39 -7.33 -33.62
C GLY A 12 37.35 -8.52 -33.80
N ASN A 13 38.59 -8.29 -34.24
CA ASN A 13 39.56 -9.36 -34.51
C ASN A 13 40.25 -9.84 -33.23
N VAL A 14 39.78 -10.96 -32.69
CA VAL A 14 40.33 -11.60 -31.49
C VAL A 14 41.74 -12.17 -31.73
N SER A 15 42.06 -12.61 -32.95
CA SER A 15 43.40 -13.11 -33.28
C SER A 15 44.45 -12.02 -33.20
N ASP A 16 44.12 -10.81 -33.66
CA ASP A 16 45.01 -9.65 -33.58
C ASP A 16 45.24 -9.24 -32.11
N LEU A 17 44.21 -9.29 -31.27
CA LEU A 17 44.32 -9.06 -29.83
C LEU A 17 45.35 -10.01 -29.19
N TYR A 18 45.25 -11.32 -29.44
CA TYR A 18 46.23 -12.27 -28.90
C TYR A 18 47.63 -12.10 -29.49
N SER A 19 47.75 -11.71 -30.76
CA SER A 19 49.06 -11.40 -31.37
C SER A 19 49.74 -10.21 -30.68
N LEU A 20 48.96 -9.22 -30.24
CA LEU A 20 49.45 -8.06 -29.50
C LEU A 20 49.85 -8.44 -28.07
N ILE A 21 49.04 -9.26 -27.38
CA ILE A 21 49.36 -9.76 -26.04
C ILE A 21 50.63 -10.63 -26.06
N GLN A 22 50.83 -11.44 -27.11
CA GLN A 22 52.03 -12.25 -27.26
C GLN A 22 53.29 -11.39 -27.48
N ARG A 23 53.16 -10.25 -28.17
CA ARG A 23 54.25 -9.29 -28.38
C ARG A 23 54.55 -8.47 -27.12
N ASP A 24 53.51 -8.08 -26.38
CA ASP A 24 53.61 -7.33 -25.14
C ASP A 24 52.53 -7.79 -24.12
N GLY A 25 52.96 -8.56 -23.12
CA GLY A 25 52.06 -9.06 -22.07
C GLY A 25 51.47 -7.95 -21.18
N ASN A 26 52.03 -6.74 -21.21
CA ASN A 26 51.53 -5.60 -20.45
C ASN A 26 50.66 -4.63 -21.27
N VAL A 27 50.30 -4.98 -22.51
CA VAL A 27 49.55 -4.11 -23.43
C VAL A 27 48.23 -3.56 -22.85
N LEU A 28 47.62 -4.29 -21.90
CA LEU A 28 46.36 -3.88 -21.24
C LEU A 28 46.57 -3.20 -19.87
N ARG A 29 47.79 -3.15 -19.33
CA ARG A 29 48.04 -2.67 -17.95
C ARG A 29 47.79 -1.18 -17.78
N HIS A 30 48.19 -0.38 -18.77
CA HIS A 30 48.06 1.08 -18.72
C HIS A 30 46.61 1.57 -18.54
N PHE A 31 45.61 0.82 -19.02
CA PHE A 31 44.20 1.20 -18.88
C PHE A 31 43.68 1.06 -17.44
N ASP A 32 44.29 0.20 -16.63
CA ASP A 32 43.92 0.07 -15.22
C ASP A 32 44.40 1.31 -14.43
N GLU A 33 45.57 1.83 -14.78
CA GLU A 33 46.24 2.96 -14.10
C GLU A 33 45.54 4.32 -14.31
N VAL A 34 44.82 4.50 -15.42
CA VAL A 34 44.14 5.77 -15.76
C VAL A 34 42.65 5.68 -15.42
N GLU A 35 42.14 6.54 -14.55
CA GLU A 35 40.73 6.52 -14.10
C GLU A 35 39.72 6.65 -15.24
N PHE A 36 39.90 7.65 -16.12
CA PHE A 36 39.04 7.91 -17.28
C PHE A 36 39.79 7.65 -18.58
N VAL A 37 39.47 6.54 -19.24
CA VAL A 37 40.16 6.11 -20.45
C VAL A 37 39.24 5.33 -21.36
N GLU A 38 39.32 5.61 -22.66
CA GLU A 38 38.69 4.78 -23.68
C GLU A 38 39.44 3.44 -23.74
N THR A 39 38.79 2.37 -23.29
CA THR A 39 39.33 1.00 -23.34
C THR A 39 38.95 0.30 -24.64
N PRO A 40 39.65 -0.78 -25.04
CA PRO A 40 39.26 -1.56 -26.23
C PRO A 40 37.82 -2.10 -26.14
N LEU A 41 37.32 -2.33 -24.91
CA LEU A 41 35.94 -2.75 -24.69
C LEU A 41 34.93 -1.64 -25.03
N HIS A 42 35.27 -0.36 -24.85
CA HIS A 42 34.40 0.75 -25.27
C HIS A 42 34.22 0.76 -26.80
N ILE A 43 35.33 0.64 -27.54
CA ILE A 43 35.32 0.62 -29.01
C ILE A 43 34.55 -0.60 -29.50
N ALA A 44 34.83 -1.79 -28.97
CA ALA A 44 34.09 -3.00 -29.32
C ALA A 44 32.58 -2.86 -29.01
N ALA A 45 32.23 -2.18 -27.91
CA ALA A 45 30.85 -1.92 -27.52
C ALA A 45 30.15 -0.92 -28.43
N GLU A 46 30.86 0.09 -28.90
CA GLU A 46 30.37 1.05 -29.89
C GLU A 46 30.12 0.41 -31.27
N GLU A 47 31.01 -0.49 -31.69
CA GLU A 47 30.93 -1.19 -32.98
C GLU A 47 30.06 -2.46 -32.95
N GLY A 48 29.66 -2.93 -31.77
CA GLY A 48 28.83 -4.13 -31.64
C GLY A 48 29.62 -5.45 -31.76
N CYS A 49 30.93 -5.43 -31.58
CA CYS A 49 31.81 -6.59 -31.72
C CYS A 49 31.70 -7.56 -30.52
N ILE A 50 30.63 -8.36 -30.48
CA ILE A 50 30.30 -9.24 -29.34
C ILE A 50 31.46 -10.17 -28.96
N ARG A 51 32.01 -10.93 -29.91
CA ARG A 51 33.07 -11.92 -29.62
C ARG A 51 34.30 -11.28 -29.00
N PHE A 52 34.73 -10.14 -29.56
CA PHE A 52 35.87 -9.38 -29.04
C PHE A 52 35.59 -8.84 -27.64
N ALA A 53 34.38 -8.31 -27.41
CA ALA A 53 34.00 -7.80 -26.11
C ALA A 53 33.93 -8.89 -25.03
N MET A 54 33.40 -10.07 -25.35
CA MET A 54 33.37 -11.20 -24.41
C MET A 54 34.79 -11.65 -24.05
N GLU A 55 35.69 -11.72 -25.03
CA GLU A 55 37.10 -12.05 -24.78
C GLU A 55 37.81 -10.96 -23.97
N MET A 56 37.54 -9.69 -24.25
CA MET A 56 38.12 -8.60 -23.47
C MET A 56 37.61 -8.59 -22.03
N MET A 57 36.33 -8.89 -21.80
CA MET A 57 35.77 -9.05 -20.45
C MET A 57 36.32 -10.29 -19.74
N SER A 58 36.65 -11.38 -20.45
CA SER A 58 37.30 -12.56 -19.86
C SER A 58 38.72 -12.23 -19.39
N LEU A 59 39.46 -11.47 -20.20
CA LEU A 59 40.85 -11.09 -19.92
C LEU A 59 40.95 -9.99 -18.85
N LYS A 60 40.09 -8.97 -18.92
CA LYS A 60 40.04 -7.81 -18.01
C LYS A 60 38.61 -7.40 -17.67
N PRO A 61 37.97 -8.04 -16.68
CA PRO A 61 36.62 -7.69 -16.23
C PRO A 61 36.48 -6.23 -15.77
N SER A 62 37.55 -5.63 -15.22
CA SER A 62 37.58 -4.22 -14.77
C SER A 62 37.18 -3.22 -15.86
N PHE A 63 37.37 -3.57 -17.14
CA PHE A 63 37.05 -2.68 -18.25
C PHE A 63 35.54 -2.50 -18.46
N ALA A 64 34.71 -3.42 -17.95
CA ALA A 64 33.26 -3.37 -18.14
C ALA A 64 32.59 -2.21 -17.38
N SER A 65 33.18 -1.78 -16.26
CA SER A 65 32.70 -0.67 -15.43
C SER A 65 33.52 0.62 -15.53
N LYS A 66 34.68 0.58 -16.20
CA LYS A 66 35.50 1.78 -16.50
C LYS A 66 34.68 2.80 -17.28
N LEU A 67 34.96 4.08 -17.00
CA LEU A 67 34.36 5.20 -17.72
C LEU A 67 35.34 5.71 -18.77
N SER A 68 34.83 5.95 -19.98
CA SER A 68 35.55 6.66 -21.03
C SER A 68 35.77 8.13 -20.65
N GLN A 69 36.51 8.87 -21.46
CA GLN A 69 36.69 10.32 -21.29
C GLN A 69 35.38 11.10 -21.42
N GLN A 70 34.38 10.53 -22.09
CA GLN A 70 33.02 11.06 -22.17
C GLN A 70 32.17 10.71 -20.93
N GLY A 71 32.73 9.96 -19.98
CA GLY A 71 32.05 9.50 -18.76
C GLY A 71 31.06 8.37 -19.02
N LEU A 72 31.24 7.55 -20.06
CA LEU A 72 30.32 6.46 -20.40
C LEU A 72 31.00 5.12 -20.18
N THR A 73 30.27 4.11 -19.71
CA THR A 73 30.78 2.72 -19.71
C THR A 73 30.60 2.09 -21.09
N PRO A 74 31.25 0.95 -21.39
CA PRO A 74 30.98 0.21 -22.62
C PRO A 74 29.50 -0.13 -22.80
N LEU A 75 28.79 -0.48 -21.71
CA LEU A 75 27.36 -0.76 -21.75
C LEU A 75 26.53 0.46 -22.18
N HIS A 76 26.90 1.68 -21.75
CA HIS A 76 26.23 2.90 -22.21
C HIS A 76 26.40 3.09 -23.73
N LEU A 77 27.59 2.83 -24.27
CA LEU A 77 27.86 2.95 -25.71
C LEU A 77 27.07 1.92 -26.52
N ALA A 78 27.07 0.64 -26.09
CA ALA A 78 26.31 -0.41 -26.76
C ALA A 78 24.80 -0.11 -26.77
N VAL A 79 24.25 0.42 -25.68
CA VAL A 79 22.86 0.88 -25.60
C VAL A 79 22.61 2.05 -26.56
N THR A 80 23.48 3.06 -26.54
CA THR A 80 23.35 4.27 -27.37
C THR A 80 23.34 3.94 -28.86
N LYS A 81 24.15 2.95 -29.26
CA LYS A 81 24.27 2.48 -30.65
C LYS A 81 23.21 1.44 -31.03
N GLY A 82 22.39 0.98 -30.09
CA GLY A 82 21.30 0.03 -30.34
C GLY A 82 21.75 -1.42 -30.50
N HIS A 83 22.93 -1.80 -30.01
CA HIS A 83 23.48 -3.15 -30.10
C HIS A 83 22.83 -4.10 -29.07
N THR A 84 21.53 -4.38 -29.22
CA THR A 84 20.72 -5.17 -28.27
C THR A 84 21.38 -6.50 -27.89
N SER A 85 21.81 -7.29 -28.87
CA SER A 85 22.43 -8.60 -28.63
C SER A 85 23.69 -8.51 -27.78
N MET A 86 24.50 -7.47 -28.02
CA MET A 86 25.70 -7.22 -27.24
C MET A 86 25.38 -6.87 -25.79
N VAL A 87 24.44 -5.94 -25.60
CA VAL A 87 23.97 -5.54 -24.27
C VAL A 87 23.49 -6.76 -23.48
N LEU A 88 22.68 -7.63 -24.08
CA LEU A 88 22.20 -8.84 -23.42
C LEU A 88 23.35 -9.79 -23.02
N ARG A 89 24.34 -10.01 -23.88
CA ARG A 89 25.49 -10.86 -23.53
C ARG A 89 26.35 -10.26 -22.41
N VAL A 90 26.58 -8.95 -22.42
CA VAL A 90 27.30 -8.26 -21.34
C VAL A 90 26.57 -8.44 -20.00
N LEU A 91 25.23 -8.31 -20.00
CA LEU A 91 24.42 -8.47 -18.79
C LEU A 91 24.27 -9.92 -18.31
N GLU A 92 24.46 -10.90 -19.19
CA GLU A 92 24.55 -12.30 -18.78
C GLU A 92 25.83 -12.59 -18.00
N ILE A 93 26.93 -11.90 -18.31
CA ILE A 93 28.20 -12.02 -17.59
C ILE A 93 28.13 -11.25 -16.26
N ASP A 94 27.70 -9.99 -16.31
CA ASP A 94 27.62 -9.14 -15.14
C ASP A 94 26.36 -8.26 -15.16
N LYS A 95 25.44 -8.58 -14.25
CA LYS A 95 24.14 -7.89 -14.10
C LYS A 95 24.27 -6.56 -13.37
N ASP A 96 25.31 -6.35 -12.58
CA ASP A 96 25.48 -5.15 -11.77
C ASP A 96 25.80 -3.93 -12.63
N LEU A 97 26.28 -4.17 -13.87
CA LEU A 97 26.52 -3.14 -14.88
C LEU A 97 25.27 -2.32 -15.24
N VAL A 98 24.05 -2.87 -15.04
CA VAL A 98 22.77 -2.16 -15.29
C VAL A 98 22.64 -0.88 -14.45
N ARG A 99 23.27 -0.83 -13.28
CA ARG A 99 23.14 0.28 -12.32
C ARG A 99 24.37 1.19 -12.27
N VAL A 100 25.40 0.92 -13.07
CA VAL A 100 26.61 1.77 -13.10
C VAL A 100 26.24 3.14 -13.66
N LYS A 101 26.60 4.19 -12.92
CA LYS A 101 26.32 5.57 -13.30
C LYS A 101 27.47 6.14 -14.13
N GLY A 102 27.14 6.61 -15.33
CA GLY A 102 28.02 7.40 -16.18
C GLY A 102 27.82 8.91 -16.00
N LYS A 103 28.08 9.65 -17.07
CA LYS A 103 27.95 11.10 -17.15
C LYS A 103 26.57 11.56 -16.68
N ASN A 104 26.55 12.64 -15.89
CA ASN A 104 25.35 13.21 -15.26
C ASN A 104 24.60 12.24 -14.32
N GLY A 105 25.26 11.18 -13.85
CA GLY A 105 24.64 10.15 -13.02
C GLY A 105 23.64 9.27 -13.77
N LYS A 106 23.64 9.30 -15.11
CA LYS A 106 22.77 8.46 -15.93
C LYS A 106 23.19 7.00 -15.81
N THR A 107 22.21 6.11 -15.76
CA THR A 107 22.42 4.66 -15.83
C THR A 107 22.12 4.21 -17.26
N PRO A 108 22.52 3.00 -17.66
CA PRO A 108 22.11 2.43 -18.94
C PRO A 108 20.59 2.48 -19.18
N LEU A 109 19.75 2.26 -18.15
CA LEU A 109 18.30 2.42 -18.27
C LEU A 109 17.90 3.85 -18.65
N HIS A 110 18.52 4.87 -18.04
CA HIS A 110 18.31 6.27 -18.42
C HIS A 110 18.68 6.54 -19.89
N ILE A 111 19.76 5.91 -20.40
CA ILE A 111 20.12 6.03 -21.81
C ILE A 111 19.07 5.35 -22.71
N ILE A 112 18.59 4.15 -22.36
CA ILE A 112 17.49 3.48 -23.09
C ILE A 112 16.27 4.41 -23.17
N THR A 113 15.93 5.08 -22.07
CA THR A 113 14.78 6.01 -22.07
C THR A 113 14.98 7.27 -22.90
N GLU A 114 16.23 7.67 -23.16
CA GLU A 114 16.57 8.81 -24.00
C GLU A 114 16.59 8.43 -25.48
N VAL A 115 17.23 7.31 -25.84
CA VAL A 115 17.40 6.87 -27.23
C VAL A 115 16.19 6.11 -27.78
N GLY A 116 15.42 5.43 -26.94
CA GLY A 116 14.26 4.62 -27.33
C GLY A 116 14.30 3.16 -26.93
N ASN A 117 13.13 2.52 -26.89
CA ASN A 117 13.02 1.09 -26.59
C ASN A 117 13.24 0.20 -27.83
N HIS A 118 14.48 0.13 -28.31
CA HIS A 118 14.82 -0.70 -29.46
C HIS A 118 14.77 -2.19 -29.09
N ASN A 119 14.05 -3.01 -29.88
CA ASN A 119 13.96 -4.46 -29.74
C ASN A 119 13.51 -4.96 -28.35
N GLY A 120 12.73 -4.17 -27.61
CA GLY A 120 12.24 -4.54 -26.28
C GLY A 120 13.34 -4.62 -25.20
N LEU A 121 14.44 -3.86 -25.39
CA LEU A 121 15.57 -3.87 -24.46
C LEU A 121 15.17 -3.37 -23.06
N LEU A 122 14.23 -2.42 -22.97
CA LEU A 122 13.77 -1.86 -21.72
C LEU A 122 13.08 -2.91 -20.83
N GLU A 123 12.19 -3.72 -21.39
CA GLU A 123 11.53 -4.82 -20.70
C GLU A 123 12.57 -5.77 -20.12
N ARG A 124 13.59 -6.10 -20.92
CA ARG A 124 14.64 -7.00 -20.50
C ARG A 124 15.51 -6.43 -19.38
N PHE A 125 15.78 -5.12 -19.39
CA PHE A 125 16.45 -4.43 -18.28
C PHE A 125 15.66 -4.49 -16.99
N LEU A 126 14.34 -4.27 -17.07
CA LEU A 126 13.44 -4.31 -15.92
C LEU A 126 13.26 -5.74 -15.38
N GLU A 127 13.35 -6.76 -16.23
CA GLU A 127 13.39 -8.16 -15.79
C GLU A 127 14.70 -8.51 -15.07
N ILE A 128 15.84 -8.05 -15.57
CA ILE A 128 17.16 -8.33 -14.97
C ILE A 128 17.31 -7.60 -13.64
N CYS A 129 16.92 -6.32 -13.59
CA CYS A 129 17.02 -5.50 -12.39
C CYS A 129 15.80 -4.56 -12.26
N PRO A 130 14.70 -5.00 -11.61
CA PRO A 130 13.52 -4.16 -11.41
C PRO A 130 13.80 -2.89 -10.62
N GLN A 131 14.77 -2.93 -9.70
CA GLN A 131 15.14 -1.79 -8.86
C GLN A 131 15.80 -0.65 -9.64
N SER A 132 16.30 -0.89 -10.86
CA SER A 132 16.93 0.13 -11.71
C SER A 132 15.99 1.28 -12.07
N ILE A 133 14.67 1.05 -12.03
CA ILE A 133 13.67 2.08 -12.32
C ILE A 133 13.59 3.20 -11.26
N ARG A 134 14.13 2.94 -10.06
CA ARG A 134 14.20 3.91 -8.96
C ARG A 134 15.46 4.79 -9.03
N ASP A 135 16.39 4.45 -9.91
CA ASP A 135 17.62 5.23 -10.03
C ASP A 135 17.31 6.61 -10.57
N VAL A 136 18.05 7.60 -10.05
CA VAL A 136 17.93 9.00 -10.44
C VAL A 136 19.29 9.53 -10.91
N THR A 137 19.24 10.48 -11.84
CA THR A 137 20.40 11.26 -12.29
C THR A 137 20.87 12.24 -11.21
N ILE A 138 21.95 12.98 -11.48
CA ILE A 138 22.39 14.07 -10.59
C ILE A 138 21.28 15.10 -10.40
N GLU A 139 20.55 15.42 -11.49
CA GLU A 139 19.41 16.35 -11.48
C GLU A 139 18.13 15.78 -10.83
N ASN A 140 18.26 14.68 -10.09
CA ASN A 140 17.16 13.95 -9.46
C ASN A 140 16.06 13.49 -10.44
N ARG A 141 16.39 13.34 -11.73
CA ARG A 141 15.47 12.90 -12.77
C ARG A 141 15.46 11.38 -12.84
N ASN A 142 14.28 10.79 -12.82
CA ASN A 142 14.08 9.37 -13.09
C ASN A 142 13.77 9.11 -14.58
N ALA A 143 13.64 7.83 -14.93
CA ALA A 143 13.26 7.35 -16.27
C ALA A 143 12.01 8.03 -16.89
N LEU A 144 11.01 8.38 -16.08
CA LEU A 144 9.79 9.04 -16.56
C LEU A 144 10.06 10.48 -17.01
N HIS A 145 10.87 11.22 -16.24
CA HIS A 145 11.27 12.60 -16.62
C HIS A 145 12.05 12.59 -17.93
N ILE A 146 12.98 11.63 -18.10
CA ILE A 146 13.80 11.52 -19.30
C ILE A 146 12.93 11.14 -20.51
N ALA A 147 11.99 10.19 -20.35
CA ALA A 147 11.08 9.81 -21.42
C ALA A 147 10.22 11.01 -21.88
N VAL A 148 9.68 11.78 -20.93
CA VAL A 148 8.87 12.98 -21.23
C VAL A 148 9.70 14.06 -21.93
N LYS A 149 10.88 14.38 -21.39
CA LYS A 149 11.79 15.38 -21.96
C LYS A 149 12.17 15.08 -23.41
N ASN A 150 12.28 13.80 -23.77
CA ASN A 150 12.67 13.35 -25.11
C ASN A 150 11.47 12.89 -25.96
N ASP A 151 10.23 13.14 -25.53
CA ASP A 151 8.99 12.75 -26.22
C ASP A 151 8.89 11.25 -26.56
N ARG A 152 9.40 10.39 -25.67
CA ARG A 152 9.43 8.92 -25.82
C ARG A 152 8.16 8.26 -25.30
N LEU A 153 7.08 8.40 -26.07
CA LEU A 153 5.79 7.77 -25.75
C LEU A 153 5.87 6.24 -25.75
N ASP A 154 6.70 5.68 -26.64
CA ASP A 154 7.03 4.26 -26.74
C ASP A 154 7.56 3.70 -25.43
N VAL A 155 8.54 4.38 -24.84
CA VAL A 155 9.16 4.03 -23.55
C VAL A 155 8.15 4.17 -22.42
N LEU A 156 7.38 5.27 -22.40
CA LEU A 156 6.42 5.54 -21.34
C LEU A 156 5.31 4.46 -21.26
N ARG A 157 4.87 3.95 -22.42
CA ARG A 157 3.90 2.85 -22.53
C ARG A 157 4.39 1.53 -21.95
N VAL A 158 5.70 1.33 -21.83
CA VAL A 158 6.30 0.13 -21.22
C VAL A 158 6.61 0.35 -19.73
N LEU A 159 7.17 1.52 -19.37
CA LEU A 159 7.53 1.86 -17.99
C LEU A 159 6.31 1.87 -17.06
N LEU A 160 5.24 2.55 -17.46
CA LEU A 160 4.10 2.80 -16.59
C LEU A 160 3.33 1.53 -16.16
N PRO A 161 2.99 0.59 -17.07
CA PRO A 161 2.40 -0.68 -16.66
C PRO A 161 3.32 -1.52 -15.77
N THR A 162 4.63 -1.47 -16.03
CA THR A 162 5.62 -2.19 -15.22
C THR A 162 5.71 -1.60 -13.81
N LEU A 163 5.70 -0.27 -13.68
CA LEU A 163 5.69 0.45 -12.40
C LEU A 163 4.44 0.15 -11.57
N ARG A 164 3.27 0.02 -12.18
CA ARG A 164 2.01 -0.25 -11.46
C ARG A 164 2.05 -1.54 -10.64
N LYS A 165 2.90 -2.49 -11.01
CA LYS A 165 3.08 -3.76 -10.30
C LYS A 165 3.98 -3.65 -9.06
N THR A 166 4.54 -2.48 -8.78
CA THR A 166 5.53 -2.25 -7.72
C THR A 166 4.97 -1.45 -6.56
N ASP A 167 5.45 -1.72 -5.34
CA ASP A 167 4.98 -1.06 -4.12
C ASP A 167 5.40 0.42 -4.04
N TYR A 168 6.45 0.80 -4.77
CA TYR A 168 7.01 2.16 -4.82
C TYR A 168 6.49 2.98 -6.02
N TYR A 169 5.43 2.55 -6.70
CA TYR A 169 4.95 3.22 -7.92
C TYR A 169 4.62 4.71 -7.67
N ARG A 170 4.02 5.05 -6.52
CA ARG A 170 3.64 6.44 -6.19
C ARG A 170 4.86 7.34 -5.99
N GLU A 171 5.91 6.78 -5.37
CA GLU A 171 7.18 7.47 -5.14
C GLU A 171 7.83 7.80 -6.48
N VAL A 172 7.91 6.82 -7.40
CA VAL A 172 8.55 7.02 -8.71
C VAL A 172 7.73 7.96 -9.62
N VAL A 173 6.42 7.80 -9.71
CA VAL A 173 5.58 8.63 -10.59
C VAL A 173 5.55 10.09 -10.14
N ASN A 174 5.59 10.35 -8.83
CA ASN A 174 5.56 11.69 -8.25
C ASN A 174 6.93 12.20 -7.79
N GLN A 175 8.00 11.52 -8.18
CA GLN A 175 9.36 11.98 -7.94
C GLN A 175 9.50 13.38 -8.56
N LYS A 176 10.19 14.26 -7.83
CA LYS A 176 10.50 15.61 -8.28
C LYS A 176 11.96 15.70 -8.70
N ASP A 177 12.24 16.40 -9.78
CA ASP A 177 13.61 16.76 -10.18
C ASP A 177 14.18 17.89 -9.30
N GLU A 178 15.39 18.36 -9.62
CA GLU A 178 16.05 19.49 -8.93
C GLU A 178 15.22 20.78 -8.85
N ASP A 179 14.36 21.04 -9.85
CA ASP A 179 13.48 22.22 -9.89
C ASP A 179 12.12 21.96 -9.21
N GLY A 180 11.95 20.79 -8.60
CA GLY A 180 10.70 20.37 -7.99
C GLY A 180 9.66 19.88 -9.01
N ASN A 181 9.97 19.81 -10.30
CA ASN A 181 9.04 19.38 -11.33
C ASN A 181 8.89 17.86 -11.30
N THR A 182 7.65 17.40 -11.45
CA THR A 182 7.37 15.98 -11.74
C THR A 182 7.33 15.76 -13.25
N ALA A 183 7.35 14.50 -13.70
CA ALA A 183 7.15 14.16 -15.11
C ALA A 183 5.85 14.77 -15.71
N LEU A 184 4.81 14.97 -14.88
CA LEU A 184 3.57 15.63 -15.29
C LEU A 184 3.76 17.13 -15.58
N HIS A 185 4.60 17.83 -14.80
CA HIS A 185 4.95 19.23 -15.03
C HIS A 185 5.70 19.39 -16.36
N LEU A 186 6.66 18.50 -16.63
CA LEU A 186 7.43 18.51 -17.87
C LEU A 186 6.52 18.23 -19.09
N ALA A 187 5.60 17.27 -19.00
CA ALA A 187 4.68 16.94 -20.07
C ALA A 187 3.72 18.12 -20.36
N ALA A 188 3.30 18.84 -19.33
CA ALA A 188 2.51 20.06 -19.45
C ALA A 188 3.30 21.21 -20.07
N PHE A 189 4.59 21.37 -19.70
CA PHE A 189 5.49 22.39 -20.25
C PHE A 189 5.74 22.17 -21.76
N HIS A 190 5.98 20.93 -22.18
CA HIS A 190 6.27 20.58 -23.58
C HIS A 190 5.01 20.39 -24.46
N ASN A 191 3.81 20.64 -23.95
CA ASN A 191 2.53 20.40 -24.60
C ASN A 191 2.33 18.96 -25.14
N GLN A 192 2.49 17.95 -24.28
CA GLN A 192 2.39 16.54 -24.65
C GLN A 192 1.11 15.88 -24.09
N PRO A 193 -0.07 16.08 -24.72
CA PRO A 193 -1.36 15.64 -24.19
C PRO A 193 -1.47 14.11 -24.03
N GLU A 194 -0.88 13.33 -24.93
CA GLU A 194 -0.91 11.87 -24.84
C GLU A 194 -0.07 11.34 -23.66
N MET A 195 1.08 11.97 -23.39
CA MET A 195 1.88 11.63 -22.20
C MET A 195 1.17 12.03 -20.91
N LEU A 196 0.52 13.20 -20.88
CA LEU A 196 -0.32 13.63 -19.77
C LEU A 196 -1.42 12.62 -19.47
N LYS A 197 -2.16 12.16 -20.50
CA LYS A 197 -3.19 11.13 -20.34
C LYS A 197 -2.62 9.84 -19.73
N LEU A 198 -1.47 9.37 -20.21
CA LEU A 198 -0.83 8.16 -19.68
C LEU A 198 -0.39 8.32 -18.22
N LEU A 199 0.25 9.45 -17.88
CA LEU A 199 0.68 9.75 -16.51
C LEU A 199 -0.52 9.86 -15.55
N LEU A 200 -1.58 10.56 -15.95
CA LEU A 200 -2.81 10.70 -15.16
C LEU A 200 -3.54 9.36 -14.99
N ASN A 201 -3.58 8.52 -16.02
CA ASN A 201 -4.11 7.15 -15.95
C ASN A 201 -3.32 6.24 -14.99
N CYS A 202 -2.11 6.65 -14.61
CA CYS A 202 -1.28 5.99 -13.60
C CYS A 202 -1.29 6.71 -12.25
N ASN A 203 -2.31 7.53 -11.98
CA ASN A 203 -2.49 8.25 -10.72
C ASN A 203 -1.31 9.20 -10.38
N ALA A 204 -0.70 9.82 -11.40
CA ALA A 204 0.17 10.97 -11.16
C ALA A 204 -0.60 12.08 -10.44
N ASP A 205 0.04 12.69 -9.44
CA ASP A 205 -0.57 13.75 -8.65
C ASP A 205 -0.65 15.05 -9.46
N LYS A 206 -1.84 15.34 -9.98
CA LYS A 206 -2.14 16.57 -10.70
C LYS A 206 -2.10 17.84 -9.84
N HIS A 207 -2.06 17.70 -8.51
CA HIS A 207 -2.01 18.79 -7.55
C HIS A 207 -0.61 18.97 -6.94
N ALA A 208 0.37 18.17 -7.37
CA ALA A 208 1.76 18.39 -7.00
C ALA A 208 2.20 19.78 -7.50
N THR A 209 2.94 20.49 -6.67
CA THR A 209 3.54 21.80 -7.02
C THR A 209 5.05 21.68 -7.15
N ASN A 210 5.63 22.39 -8.11
CA ASN A 210 7.09 22.51 -8.22
C ASN A 210 7.68 23.48 -7.18
N GLN A 211 8.99 23.76 -7.27
CA GLN A 211 9.67 24.66 -6.33
C GLN A 211 9.15 26.11 -6.43
N ALA A 212 8.63 26.51 -7.59
CA ALA A 212 7.98 27.80 -7.79
C ALA A 212 6.52 27.85 -7.28
N GLY A 213 6.00 26.74 -6.74
CA GLY A 213 4.62 26.64 -6.25
C GLY A 213 3.57 26.46 -7.35
N LEU A 214 3.99 26.19 -8.60
CA LEU A 214 3.12 26.01 -9.76
C LEU A 214 2.73 24.54 -9.91
N MET A 215 1.46 24.27 -10.20
CA MET A 215 0.96 22.97 -10.63
C MET A 215 1.24 22.76 -12.13
N ALA A 216 1.14 21.50 -12.60
CA ALA A 216 1.22 21.20 -14.03
C ALA A 216 0.20 21.98 -14.88
N LEU A 217 -1.01 22.25 -14.35
CA LEU A 217 -2.01 23.08 -15.02
C LEU A 217 -1.56 24.54 -15.15
N ASP A 218 -0.96 25.10 -14.09
CA ASP A 218 -0.48 26.49 -14.10
C ASP A 218 0.65 26.67 -15.12
N ILE A 219 1.52 25.67 -15.27
CA ILE A 219 2.57 25.65 -16.29
C ILE A 219 1.96 25.59 -17.70
N ALA A 220 0.94 24.75 -17.92
CA ALA A 220 0.25 24.68 -19.20
C ALA A 220 -0.43 26.01 -19.56
N ASP A 221 -1.10 26.64 -18.58
CA ASP A 221 -1.75 27.94 -18.71
C ASP A 221 -0.73 29.06 -19.03
N GLN A 222 0.44 29.09 -18.36
CA GLN A 222 1.50 30.08 -18.61
C GLN A 222 2.12 29.98 -20.01
N ASN A 223 2.22 28.75 -20.55
CA ASN A 223 2.79 28.52 -21.87
C ASN A 223 1.74 28.52 -23.00
N HIS A 224 0.47 28.78 -22.68
CA HIS A 224 -0.65 28.73 -23.63
C HIS A 224 -0.81 27.35 -24.33
N ASN A 225 -0.56 26.27 -23.59
CA ASN A 225 -0.61 24.89 -24.09
C ASN A 225 -2.05 24.34 -24.03
N GLU A 226 -2.93 24.80 -24.93
CA GLU A 226 -4.36 24.49 -24.93
C GLU A 226 -4.68 22.98 -24.86
N ASP A 227 -3.99 22.13 -25.62
CA ASP A 227 -4.23 20.68 -25.58
C ASP A 227 -3.94 20.09 -24.21
N SER A 228 -2.84 20.50 -23.58
CA SER A 228 -2.48 20.09 -22.23
C SER A 228 -3.46 20.62 -21.18
N ILE A 229 -3.93 21.87 -21.34
CA ILE A 229 -4.96 22.48 -20.50
C ILE A 229 -6.25 21.68 -20.60
N THR A 230 -6.70 21.32 -21.80
CA THR A 230 -7.93 20.52 -21.98
C THR A 230 -7.82 19.14 -21.36
N VAL A 231 -6.66 18.48 -21.42
CA VAL A 231 -6.45 17.18 -20.75
C VAL A 231 -6.47 17.33 -19.22
N LEU A 232 -5.73 18.31 -18.69
CA LEU A 232 -5.63 18.56 -17.25
C LEU A 232 -6.95 19.04 -16.65
N ARG A 233 -7.74 19.84 -17.39
CA ARG A 233 -9.09 20.28 -17.03
C ARG A 233 -10.17 19.23 -17.31
N GLY A 234 -10.06 18.46 -18.39
CA GLY A 234 -11.03 17.43 -18.80
C GLY A 234 -11.11 16.24 -17.83
N CYS A 235 -10.09 16.05 -17.00
CA CYS A 235 -10.13 15.14 -15.86
C CYS A 235 -10.73 15.79 -14.58
N PHE A 236 -11.54 16.84 -14.69
CA PHE A 236 -12.32 17.43 -13.59
C PHE A 236 -13.76 16.88 -13.56
N ILE A 237 -14.14 16.35 -12.39
CA ILE A 237 -15.50 16.52 -11.86
C ILE A 237 -15.41 17.69 -10.88
N PRO A 238 -15.86 18.91 -11.24
CA PRO A 238 -15.82 20.07 -10.36
C PRO A 238 -17.11 20.10 -9.53
N GLY A 239 -17.02 19.88 -8.22
CA GLY A 239 -18.15 20.10 -7.33
C GLY A 239 -17.97 19.61 -5.89
N VAL A 240 -17.27 18.50 -5.67
CA VAL A 240 -17.15 17.89 -4.31
C VAL A 240 -15.70 17.85 -3.79
N SER A 241 -14.72 18.13 -4.66
CA SER A 241 -13.30 17.93 -4.36
C SER A 241 -12.63 19.08 -3.61
N ASN A 242 -13.04 20.35 -3.73
CA ASN A 242 -12.36 21.41 -2.97
C ASN A 242 -12.59 21.29 -1.46
N PHE A 243 -13.78 20.83 -1.05
CA PHE A 243 -14.05 20.52 0.36
C PHE A 243 -13.40 19.20 0.77
N LYS A 244 -13.56 18.14 -0.04
CA LYS A 244 -12.94 16.83 0.23
C LYS A 244 -11.42 16.89 0.25
N HIS A 245 -10.77 17.63 -0.63
CA HIS A 245 -9.31 17.76 -0.71
C HIS A 245 -8.77 18.70 0.37
N LYS A 246 -9.50 19.76 0.76
CA LYS A 246 -9.10 20.59 1.90
C LYS A 246 -9.26 19.82 3.21
N LEU A 247 -10.35 19.07 3.35
CA LEU A 247 -10.59 18.17 4.48
C LEU A 247 -9.59 17.01 4.49
N GLU A 248 -9.33 16.35 3.37
CA GLU A 248 -8.32 15.28 3.26
C GLU A 248 -6.90 15.80 3.42
N LYS A 249 -6.57 17.01 2.96
CA LYS A 249 -5.25 17.63 3.19
C LYS A 249 -5.07 17.98 4.66
N GLN A 250 -6.11 18.48 5.33
CA GLN A 250 -6.06 18.73 6.77
C GLN A 250 -6.05 17.43 7.58
N VAL A 251 -6.84 16.42 7.21
CA VAL A 251 -6.87 15.10 7.84
C VAL A 251 -5.59 14.33 7.58
N ARG A 252 -5.00 14.37 6.38
CA ARG A 252 -3.70 13.76 6.07
C ARG A 252 -2.56 14.48 6.79
N LYS A 253 -2.58 15.82 6.84
CA LYS A 253 -1.58 16.61 7.57
C LYS A 253 -1.69 16.38 9.08
N ALA A 254 -2.90 16.32 9.62
CA ALA A 254 -3.15 15.97 11.01
C ALA A 254 -2.76 14.51 11.30
N SER A 255 -3.10 13.57 10.42
CA SER A 255 -2.76 12.15 10.56
C SER A 255 -1.25 11.91 10.43
N SER A 256 -0.54 12.63 9.56
CA SER A 256 0.92 12.54 9.44
C SER A 256 1.62 13.20 10.62
N LEU A 257 1.11 14.33 11.14
CA LEU A 257 1.62 14.97 12.35
C LEU A 257 1.42 14.07 13.57
N ILE A 258 0.21 13.54 13.75
CA ILE A 258 -0.12 12.62 14.84
C ILE A 258 0.69 11.33 14.72
N SER A 259 0.83 10.73 13.53
CA SER A 259 1.64 9.52 13.36
C SER A 259 3.13 9.77 13.60
N HIS A 260 3.67 10.90 13.13
CA HIS A 260 5.06 11.27 13.35
C HIS A 260 5.35 11.58 14.82
N GLU A 261 4.44 12.25 15.51
CA GLU A 261 4.53 12.47 16.96
C GLU A 261 4.45 11.15 17.72
N ILE A 262 3.50 10.26 17.39
CA ILE A 262 3.35 8.93 18.00
C ILE A 262 4.58 8.04 17.77
N ASP A 263 5.16 8.06 16.57
CA ASP A 263 6.35 7.27 16.23
C ASP A 263 7.62 7.81 16.95
N ASN A 264 7.62 9.07 17.42
CA ASN A 264 8.72 9.73 18.13
C ASN A 264 8.57 9.71 19.67
N ILE A 265 7.52 9.09 20.22
CA ILE A 265 7.32 8.98 21.68
C ILE A 265 8.39 8.06 22.28
N SER A 266 8.98 8.48 23.40
CA SER A 266 9.94 7.66 24.14
C SER A 266 9.30 6.34 24.61
N GLY A 267 10.10 5.29 24.80
CA GLY A 267 9.57 4.00 25.28
C GLY A 267 8.88 4.10 26.64
N GLU A 268 9.34 5.01 27.51
CA GLU A 268 8.80 5.25 28.85
C GLU A 268 7.45 6.00 28.79
N ASP A 269 7.37 7.09 28.02
CA ASP A 269 6.14 7.85 27.84
C ASP A 269 5.05 7.00 27.15
N ARG A 270 5.44 6.16 26.18
CA ARG A 270 4.52 5.23 25.51
C ARG A 270 3.91 4.23 26.50
N ASN A 271 4.72 3.68 27.39
CA ASN A 271 4.23 2.75 28.40
C ASN A 271 3.29 3.45 29.40
N ALA A 272 3.63 4.67 29.83
CA ALA A 272 2.76 5.48 30.68
C ALA A 272 1.42 5.81 29.99
N LEU A 273 1.45 6.19 28.71
CA LEU A 273 0.26 6.46 27.90
C LEU A 273 -0.59 5.19 27.73
N LEU A 274 0.00 4.02 27.48
CA LEU A 274 -0.75 2.76 27.38
C LEU A 274 -1.48 2.42 28.68
N VAL A 275 -0.90 2.73 29.85
CA VAL A 275 -1.58 2.57 31.14
C VAL A 275 -2.75 3.53 31.26
N ILE A 276 -2.56 4.82 30.93
CA ILE A 276 -3.62 5.84 30.98
C ILE A 276 -4.78 5.45 30.04
N LEU A 277 -4.47 5.01 28.82
CA LEU A 277 -5.49 4.60 27.85
C LEU A 277 -6.19 3.31 28.27
N GLY A 278 -5.48 2.36 28.86
CA GLY A 278 -6.08 1.18 29.47
C GLY A 278 -7.07 1.56 30.59
N LEU A 279 -6.71 2.51 31.46
CA LEU A 279 -7.60 3.03 32.51
C LEU A 279 -8.81 3.77 31.93
N LEU A 280 -8.63 4.51 30.84
CA LEU A 280 -9.72 5.23 30.19
C LEU A 280 -10.68 4.26 29.47
N LEU A 281 -10.16 3.21 28.84
CA LEU A 281 -10.95 2.11 28.27
C LEU A 281 -11.76 1.36 29.34
N THR A 282 -11.15 1.07 30.49
CA THR A 282 -11.86 0.38 31.58
C THR A 282 -12.87 1.29 32.25
N ALA A 283 -12.54 2.56 32.50
CA ALA A 283 -13.46 3.53 33.09
C ALA A 283 -14.69 3.78 32.21
N THR A 284 -14.50 3.94 30.90
CA THR A 284 -15.62 4.11 29.95
C THR A 284 -16.47 2.86 29.84
N PHE A 285 -15.87 1.67 29.86
CA PHE A 285 -16.62 0.40 29.89
C PHE A 285 -17.45 0.26 31.17
N GLN A 286 -16.89 0.59 32.34
CA GLN A 286 -17.61 0.56 33.62
C GLN A 286 -18.74 1.59 33.68
N ALA A 287 -18.49 2.81 33.18
CA ALA A 287 -19.51 3.85 33.07
C ALA A 287 -20.69 3.38 32.19
N SER A 288 -20.40 2.62 31.13
CA SER A 288 -21.45 2.04 30.27
C SER A 288 -22.24 0.92 30.95
N LEU A 289 -21.62 0.13 31.83
CA LEU A 289 -22.33 -0.93 32.57
C LEU A 289 -23.18 -0.39 33.73
N SER A 290 -22.79 0.75 34.29
CA SER A 290 -23.44 1.38 35.45
C SER A 290 -23.93 2.77 35.07
N PRO A 291 -25.01 2.89 34.26
CA PRO A 291 -25.56 4.19 33.93
C PRO A 291 -25.98 4.94 35.21
N PRO A 292 -25.94 6.29 35.19
CA PRO A 292 -26.51 7.10 36.25
C PRO A 292 -27.96 6.69 36.53
N GLY A 293 -28.31 6.47 37.80
CA GLY A 293 -29.64 5.96 38.18
C GLY A 293 -29.80 4.44 38.10
N GLY A 294 -28.79 3.72 37.60
CA GLY A 294 -28.74 2.25 37.58
C GLY A 294 -29.55 1.63 36.45
N VAL A 295 -29.59 0.30 36.48
CA VAL A 295 -30.42 -0.52 35.60
C VAL A 295 -31.61 -1.05 36.38
N TRP A 296 -32.74 -1.21 35.72
CA TRP A 296 -33.93 -1.74 36.32
C TRP A 296 -33.72 -3.22 36.66
N GLN A 297 -33.65 -3.51 37.95
CA GLN A 297 -33.60 -4.83 38.54
C GLN A 297 -34.95 -5.02 39.20
N GLY A 298 -35.89 -5.68 38.52
CA GLY A 298 -37.29 -5.71 38.91
C GLY A 298 -37.48 -6.05 40.38
N ASP A 299 -38.23 -5.21 41.09
CA ASP A 299 -38.56 -5.48 42.48
C ASP A 299 -39.46 -6.70 42.55
N ASN A 300 -39.02 -7.73 43.26
CA ASN A 300 -39.88 -8.83 43.71
C ASN A 300 -40.87 -8.31 44.77
N THR A 301 -41.83 -7.47 44.39
CA THR A 301 -42.93 -7.09 45.27
C THR A 301 -44.27 -7.44 44.64
N SER A 302 -44.81 -8.54 45.16
CA SER A 302 -46.21 -8.98 45.15
C SER A 302 -46.88 -9.13 43.79
N LYS A 303 -47.28 -10.39 43.54
CA LYS A 303 -48.23 -10.82 42.52
C LYS A 303 -49.55 -10.04 42.64
N SER A 304 -49.69 -8.90 41.97
CA SER A 304 -51.01 -8.41 41.56
C SER A 304 -50.92 -7.51 40.33
N LYS A 305 -51.52 -8.02 39.24
CA LYS A 305 -51.96 -7.35 38.01
C LYS A 305 -50.89 -6.92 36.99
N GLY A 306 -50.74 -7.78 35.97
CA GLY A 306 -50.74 -7.36 34.56
C GLY A 306 -49.38 -7.11 33.91
N SER A 307 -48.91 -8.10 33.14
CA SER A 307 -47.83 -8.01 32.13
C SER A 307 -46.50 -7.43 32.63
N TYR A 308 -45.75 -8.23 33.39
CA TYR A 308 -44.31 -7.99 33.51
C TYR A 308 -43.65 -8.38 32.18
N ASP A 309 -43.03 -7.42 31.50
CA ASP A 309 -42.14 -7.71 30.39
C ASP A 309 -40.82 -8.20 30.98
N GLU A 310 -40.59 -9.51 30.90
CA GLU A 310 -39.37 -10.16 31.38
C GLU A 310 -38.11 -9.52 30.73
N ASN A 311 -38.28 -8.90 29.56
CA ASN A 311 -37.24 -8.17 28.81
C ASN A 311 -36.96 -6.74 29.31
N ALA A 312 -37.67 -6.27 30.34
CA ALA A 312 -37.38 -4.96 30.95
C ALA A 312 -36.20 -5.01 31.93
N LEU A 313 -35.85 -6.21 32.42
CA LEU A 313 -34.73 -6.43 33.34
C LEU A 313 -33.39 -6.08 32.69
N GLY A 314 -32.62 -5.20 33.32
CA GLY A 314 -31.30 -4.77 32.85
C GLY A 314 -31.30 -3.55 31.94
N ARG A 315 -32.45 -2.95 31.64
CA ARG A 315 -32.53 -1.66 30.92
C ARG A 315 -32.22 -0.49 31.84
N SER A 316 -31.64 0.58 31.30
CA SER A 316 -31.38 1.80 32.05
C SER A 316 -32.68 2.46 32.51
N ILE A 317 -32.68 3.00 33.72
CA ILE A 317 -33.79 3.77 34.29
C ILE A 317 -33.86 5.20 33.72
N LEU A 318 -32.80 5.64 33.01
CA LEU A 318 -32.74 6.96 32.40
C LEU A 318 -33.76 7.14 31.28
N ASP A 319 -34.30 8.36 31.16
CA ASP A 319 -35.07 8.76 29.99
C ASP A 319 -34.20 8.79 28.73
N GLU A 320 -34.83 8.71 27.56
CA GLU A 320 -34.14 8.60 26.27
C GLU A 320 -33.11 9.71 26.03
N PHE A 321 -33.43 10.96 26.42
CA PHE A 321 -32.56 12.11 26.18
C PHE A 321 -31.37 12.09 27.12
N SER A 322 -31.59 11.84 28.42
CA SER A 322 -30.51 11.72 29.40
C SER A 322 -29.59 10.53 29.09
N PHE A 323 -30.15 9.41 28.61
CA PHE A 323 -29.38 8.26 28.17
C PHE A 323 -28.46 8.62 27.00
N LEU A 324 -28.99 9.22 25.93
CA LEU A 324 -28.17 9.62 24.77
C LEU A 324 -27.12 10.67 25.14
N PHE A 325 -27.47 11.64 26.00
CA PHE A 325 -26.54 12.68 26.43
C PHE A 325 -25.35 12.12 27.22
N PHE A 326 -25.55 11.04 27.98
CA PHE A 326 -24.48 10.37 28.71
C PHE A 326 -23.68 9.39 27.83
N TYR A 327 -24.37 8.59 27.01
CA TYR A 327 -23.72 7.51 26.25
C TYR A 327 -23.01 7.99 24.99
N ILE A 328 -23.47 9.06 24.30
CA ILE A 328 -22.77 9.56 23.10
C ILE A 328 -21.34 10.02 23.42
N PRO A 329 -21.09 10.88 24.43
CA PRO A 329 -19.74 11.26 24.82
C PRO A 329 -18.91 10.07 25.32
N THR A 330 -19.52 9.16 26.09
CA THR A 330 -18.84 7.96 26.61
C THR A 330 -18.38 7.04 25.46
N PHE A 331 -19.21 6.88 24.44
CA PHE A 331 -18.88 6.13 23.23
C PHE A 331 -17.75 6.81 22.45
N LEU A 332 -17.79 8.14 22.30
CA LEU A 332 -16.73 8.90 21.63
C LEU A 332 -15.38 8.73 22.34
N VAL A 333 -15.34 8.84 23.68
CA VAL A 333 -14.13 8.63 24.47
C VAL A 333 -13.61 7.21 24.28
N PHE A 334 -14.49 6.20 24.32
CA PHE A 334 -14.11 4.80 24.07
C PHE A 334 -13.47 4.62 22.68
N ILE A 335 -14.10 5.15 21.62
CA ILE A 335 -13.59 5.09 20.24
C ILE A 335 -12.19 5.71 20.16
N VAL A 336 -12.02 6.94 20.64
CA VAL A 336 -10.74 7.67 20.53
C VAL A 336 -9.65 6.93 21.29
N THR A 337 -9.95 6.46 22.50
CA THR A 337 -9.01 5.71 23.35
C THR A 337 -8.62 4.39 22.72
N PHE A 338 -9.58 3.67 22.12
CA PHE A 338 -9.35 2.43 21.40
C PHE A 338 -8.37 2.61 20.24
N PHE A 339 -8.61 3.60 19.38
CA PHE A 339 -7.73 3.87 18.23
C PHE A 339 -6.35 4.35 18.64
N LEU A 340 -6.24 5.18 19.68
CA LEU A 340 -4.95 5.64 20.20
C LEU A 340 -4.15 4.48 20.82
N THR A 341 -4.81 3.57 21.53
CA THR A 341 -4.21 2.34 22.05
C THR A 341 -3.64 1.52 20.91
N LEU A 342 -4.44 1.26 19.87
CA LEU A 342 -3.99 0.51 18.68
C LEU A 342 -2.80 1.16 17.97
N ALA A 343 -2.75 2.50 17.90
CA ALA A 343 -1.63 3.23 17.31
C ALA A 343 -0.33 3.05 18.11
N LEU A 344 -0.39 3.14 19.45
CA LEU A 344 0.78 2.98 20.33
C LEU A 344 1.30 1.53 20.41
N LEU A 345 0.49 0.54 20.01
CA LEU A 345 0.88 -0.86 19.89
C LEU A 345 1.79 -1.15 18.67
N LYS A 346 1.90 -0.23 17.70
CA LYS A 346 2.62 -0.42 16.42
C LYS A 346 4.07 -0.95 16.58
N PRO A 347 4.89 -0.49 17.55
CA PRO A 347 6.29 -0.90 17.69
C PRO A 347 6.50 -2.27 18.36
N TYR A 348 5.45 -2.91 18.90
CA TYR A 348 5.58 -4.21 19.56
C TYR A 348 5.77 -5.35 18.55
N PRO A 349 6.39 -6.48 18.97
CA PRO A 349 6.55 -7.67 18.13
C PRO A 349 5.22 -8.11 17.52
N HIS A 350 5.25 -8.50 16.24
CA HIS A 350 4.06 -8.79 15.44
C HIS A 350 3.07 -9.76 16.12
N CYS A 351 3.58 -10.83 16.74
CA CYS A 351 2.75 -11.83 17.42
C CYS A 351 2.02 -11.26 18.64
N PHE A 352 2.74 -10.50 19.48
CA PHE A 352 2.17 -9.89 20.68
C PHE A 352 1.15 -8.82 20.33
N ARG A 353 1.48 -7.97 19.34
CA ARG A 353 0.60 -6.94 18.81
C ARG A 353 -0.71 -7.55 18.29
N THR A 354 -0.64 -8.61 17.51
CA THR A 354 -1.82 -9.26 16.92
C THR A 354 -2.72 -9.88 18.00
N ALA A 355 -2.13 -10.55 19.01
CA ALA A 355 -2.89 -11.09 20.13
C ALA A 355 -3.63 -9.99 20.91
N LEU A 356 -2.95 -8.88 21.19
CA LEU A 356 -3.54 -7.76 21.92
C LEU A 356 -4.61 -7.03 21.09
N GLN A 357 -4.44 -6.90 19.77
CA GLN A 357 -5.45 -6.37 18.86
C GLN A 357 -6.74 -7.20 18.85
N VAL A 358 -6.61 -8.53 18.83
CA VAL A 358 -7.76 -9.44 18.89
C VAL A 358 -8.49 -9.29 20.22
N LEU A 359 -7.76 -9.23 21.34
CA LEU A 359 -8.35 -8.99 22.66
C LEU A 359 -9.08 -7.64 22.74
N LEU A 360 -8.47 -6.57 22.22
CA LEU A 360 -9.12 -5.25 22.15
C LEU A 360 -10.38 -5.29 21.26
N ALA A 361 -10.36 -5.98 20.13
CA ALA A 361 -11.54 -6.11 19.27
C ALA A 361 -12.69 -6.82 19.98
N PHE A 362 -12.42 -7.90 20.73
CA PHE A 362 -13.42 -8.55 21.56
C PHE A 362 -13.94 -7.62 22.65
N PHE A 363 -13.06 -6.86 23.30
CA PHE A 363 -13.45 -5.88 24.31
C PHE A 363 -14.39 -4.81 23.74
N ALA A 364 -14.14 -4.33 22.52
CA ALA A 364 -15.01 -3.38 21.84
C ALA A 364 -16.36 -4.00 21.43
N ILE A 365 -16.40 -5.26 21.01
CA ILE A 365 -17.65 -5.98 20.76
C ILE A 365 -18.47 -6.12 22.04
N CYS A 366 -17.83 -6.48 23.16
CA CYS A 366 -18.50 -6.56 24.47
C CYS A 366 -19.06 -5.20 24.89
N PHE A 367 -18.32 -4.10 24.64
CA PHE A 367 -18.78 -2.75 24.93
C PHE A 367 -20.05 -2.42 24.13
N ASP A 368 -20.01 -2.67 22.82
CA ASP A 368 -21.15 -2.40 21.93
C ASP A 368 -22.40 -3.21 22.31
N LEU A 369 -22.22 -4.50 22.63
CA LEU A 369 -23.31 -5.36 23.10
C LEU A 369 -23.89 -4.88 24.43
N SER A 370 -23.03 -4.44 25.37
CA SER A 370 -23.49 -3.94 26.67
C SER A 370 -24.38 -2.71 26.55
N VAL A 371 -24.00 -1.75 25.70
CA VAL A 371 -24.77 -0.52 25.47
C VAL A 371 -26.11 -0.83 24.81
N ARG A 372 -26.13 -1.76 23.84
CA ARG A 372 -27.38 -2.19 23.18
C ARG A 372 -28.35 -2.87 24.15
N PHE A 373 -27.85 -3.63 25.11
CA PHE A 373 -28.69 -4.34 26.08
C PHE A 373 -29.27 -3.40 27.16
N ILE A 374 -28.50 -2.38 27.55
CA ILE A 374 -28.89 -1.41 28.59
C ILE A 374 -29.80 -0.30 28.03
N ALA A 375 -29.86 -0.11 26.72
CA ALA A 375 -30.67 0.93 26.09
C ALA A 375 -32.16 0.85 26.50
N PRO A 376 -32.78 1.97 26.93
CA PRO A 376 -34.15 1.97 27.45
C PRO A 376 -35.19 1.66 26.36
N THR A 377 -34.96 2.15 25.13
CA THR A 377 -35.93 2.04 24.01
C THR A 377 -35.28 1.71 22.68
N ASP A 378 -36.07 1.12 21.76
CA ASP A 378 -35.61 0.79 20.40
C ASP A 378 -35.13 2.01 19.61
N PHE A 379 -35.63 3.20 19.94
CA PHE A 379 -35.13 4.45 19.36
C PHE A 379 -33.68 4.71 19.77
N THR A 380 -33.39 4.67 21.08
CA THR A 380 -32.01 4.85 21.58
C THR A 380 -31.06 3.78 21.05
N THR A 381 -31.51 2.52 20.94
CA THR A 381 -30.74 1.42 20.32
C THR A 381 -30.38 1.71 18.86
N ARG A 382 -31.33 2.25 18.07
CA ARG A 382 -31.08 2.63 16.67
C ARG A 382 -30.08 3.79 16.54
N VAL A 383 -30.18 4.79 17.42
CA VAL A 383 -29.21 5.91 17.44
C VAL A 383 -27.81 5.41 17.77
N MET A 384 -27.67 4.57 18.81
CA MET A 384 -26.37 3.99 19.18
C MET A 384 -25.82 3.07 18.09
N ALA A 385 -26.67 2.33 17.35
CA ALA A 385 -26.25 1.50 16.23
C ALA A 385 -25.56 2.28 15.11
N VAL A 386 -25.91 3.56 14.89
CA VAL A 386 -25.20 4.43 13.93
C VAL A 386 -23.74 4.61 14.35
N PHE A 387 -23.49 4.83 15.65
CA PHE A 387 -22.13 4.95 16.19
C PHE A 387 -21.38 3.61 16.15
N SER A 388 -22.06 2.49 16.38
CA SER A 388 -21.49 1.13 16.22
C SER A 388 -21.05 0.85 14.78
N VAL A 389 -21.87 1.24 13.79
CA VAL A 389 -21.53 1.09 12.37
C VAL A 389 -20.36 2.00 11.99
N LEU A 390 -20.35 3.24 12.48
CA LEU A 390 -19.23 4.15 12.28
C LEU A 390 -17.92 3.57 12.87
N PHE A 391 -17.97 3.04 14.10
CA PHE A 391 -16.84 2.38 14.74
C PHE A 391 -16.34 1.16 13.97
N PHE A 392 -17.25 0.33 13.45
CA PHE A 392 -16.92 -0.82 12.61
C PHE A 392 -16.21 -0.37 11.32
N ILE A 393 -16.73 0.63 10.62
CA ILE A 393 -16.12 1.19 9.41
C ILE A 393 -14.72 1.72 9.71
N LEU A 394 -14.55 2.48 10.80
CA LEU A 394 -13.25 3.01 11.22
C LEU A 394 -12.25 1.89 11.55
N THR A 395 -12.70 0.81 12.18
CA THR A 395 -11.85 -0.34 12.54
C THR A 395 -11.39 -1.09 11.28
N VAL A 396 -12.31 -1.31 10.33
CA VAL A 396 -11.99 -1.90 9.02
C VAL A 396 -10.99 -1.03 8.27
N LEU A 397 -11.22 0.30 8.21
CA LEU A 397 -10.31 1.24 7.58
C LEU A 397 -8.93 1.25 8.24
N MET A 398 -8.86 1.09 9.57
CA MET A 398 -7.60 0.97 10.29
C MET A 398 -6.85 -0.33 9.95
N VAL A 399 -7.55 -1.46 9.82
CA VAL A 399 -6.94 -2.73 9.39
C VAL A 399 -6.35 -2.61 7.98
N PHE A 400 -7.04 -1.92 7.07
CA PHE A 400 -6.54 -1.64 5.72
C PHE A 400 -5.33 -0.69 5.72
N THR A 401 -5.34 0.35 6.56
CA THR A 401 -4.24 1.34 6.61
C THR A 401 -3.00 0.83 7.37
N SER A 402 -3.16 -0.09 8.33
CA SER A 402 -2.06 -0.67 9.13
C SER A 402 -1.41 -1.92 8.52
N ARG A 403 -1.97 -2.49 7.45
CA ARG A 403 -1.43 -3.67 6.76
C ARG A 403 -0.83 -3.29 5.39
N VAL A 404 0.49 -3.10 5.36
CA VAL A 404 1.30 -2.95 4.12
C VAL A 404 1.74 -4.32 3.56
N SER A 405 1.22 -5.46 4.01
CA SER A 405 1.63 -6.74 3.40
C SER A 405 0.57 -7.84 3.44
N LYS A 406 0.22 -8.29 2.22
CA LYS A 406 -0.24 -9.64 1.84
C LYS A 406 -1.41 -10.21 2.65
N LEU A 407 -2.62 -9.71 2.40
CA LEU A 407 -3.84 -10.45 2.70
C LEU A 407 -4.70 -10.51 1.44
N SER A 408 -4.89 -11.71 0.89
CA SER A 408 -5.90 -11.96 -0.13
C SER A 408 -7.27 -12.00 0.54
N VAL A 409 -7.88 -10.84 0.76
CA VAL A 409 -9.28 -10.77 1.20
C VAL A 409 -10.15 -11.08 -0.02
N ALA A 410 -10.61 -12.32 -0.13
CA ALA A 410 -11.69 -12.66 -1.05
C ALA A 410 -13.02 -12.26 -0.39
N ILE A 411 -13.54 -11.08 -0.75
CA ILE A 411 -14.93 -10.71 -0.42
C ILE A 411 -15.81 -11.51 -1.39
N LEU A 412 -16.23 -12.71 -1.00
CA LEU A 412 -17.15 -13.51 -1.80
C LEU A 412 -18.60 -13.25 -1.35
N GLY A 413 -19.14 -12.11 -1.79
CA GLY A 413 -20.59 -11.90 -1.93
C GLY A 413 -21.36 -11.51 -0.65
N CYS A 414 -22.17 -10.46 -0.78
CA CYS A 414 -23.35 -10.26 0.05
C CYS A 414 -24.44 -11.22 -0.44
N TRP A 415 -24.79 -12.24 0.35
CA TRP A 415 -25.99 -13.03 0.07
C TRP A 415 -27.18 -12.40 0.80
N LEU A 416 -28.10 -11.82 0.03
CA LEU A 416 -29.48 -11.58 0.44
C LEU A 416 -30.24 -12.88 0.21
N SER A 417 -30.40 -13.69 1.25
CA SER A 417 -31.31 -14.84 1.20
C SER A 417 -32.75 -14.35 1.33
N PRO A 418 -33.66 -14.64 0.37
CA PRO A 418 -35.08 -14.60 0.64
C PRO A 418 -35.47 -15.91 1.32
N SER A 419 -35.81 -15.86 2.60
CA SER A 419 -36.23 -17.07 3.33
C SER A 419 -37.72 -17.34 3.05
N SER A 420 -38.02 -18.20 2.08
CA SER A 420 -39.31 -18.87 1.96
C SER A 420 -39.22 -20.26 2.59
N VAL A 421 -39.95 -20.51 3.69
CA VAL A 421 -40.25 -21.88 4.15
C VAL A 421 -41.74 -21.94 4.53
N LEU A 422 -42.46 -22.79 3.81
CA LEU A 422 -43.84 -23.23 4.03
C LEU A 422 -43.94 -24.14 5.26
N THR A 423 -44.93 -23.90 6.13
CA THR A 423 -45.82 -24.94 6.67
C THR A 423 -47.21 -24.36 6.95
N TYR A 424 -48.21 -24.94 6.27
CA TYR A 424 -49.64 -25.08 6.61
C TYR A 424 -49.89 -25.18 8.14
N ASP A 425 -50.95 -24.67 8.80
CA ASP A 425 -52.37 -24.56 8.44
C ASP A 425 -53.09 -23.54 9.37
N ASP A 426 -54.12 -22.89 8.82
CA ASP A 426 -55.32 -22.29 9.44
C ASP A 426 -55.26 -21.34 10.67
N ILE A 427 -55.39 -20.03 10.36
CA ILE A 427 -56.37 -19.03 10.84
C ILE A 427 -55.72 -17.64 11.04
N ASP A 428 -56.23 -16.70 10.24
CA ASP A 428 -56.10 -15.23 10.22
C ASP A 428 -54.92 -14.53 9.49
N PRO A 429 -55.18 -13.47 8.69
CA PRO A 429 -54.21 -12.86 7.80
C PRO A 429 -53.65 -11.54 8.36
N VAL A 430 -52.42 -11.55 8.89
CA VAL A 430 -51.65 -10.32 9.09
C VAL A 430 -50.20 -10.54 8.63
N LEU A 431 -49.89 -9.96 7.47
CA LEU A 431 -48.58 -9.61 6.89
C LEU A 431 -47.38 -10.57 7.10
N PRO A 432 -46.79 -11.16 6.03
CA PRO A 432 -45.60 -12.00 6.17
C PRO A 432 -44.37 -11.14 6.54
N HIS A 433 -43.72 -11.46 7.66
CA HIS A 433 -42.48 -10.83 8.08
C HIS A 433 -41.30 -11.25 7.20
N VAL A 434 -40.69 -10.27 6.51
CA VAL A 434 -39.51 -10.48 5.66
C VAL A 434 -38.25 -10.46 6.53
N ILE A 435 -37.54 -11.60 6.60
CA ILE A 435 -36.19 -11.66 7.15
C ILE A 435 -35.24 -11.05 6.12
N GLN A 436 -34.66 -9.89 6.42
CA GLN A 436 -33.57 -9.32 5.64
C GLN A 436 -32.31 -9.26 6.51
N GLY A 437 -31.54 -10.35 6.46
CA GLY A 437 -30.24 -10.43 7.11
C GLY A 437 -29.12 -10.25 6.09
N VAL A 438 -28.18 -9.36 6.36
CA VAL A 438 -26.91 -9.31 5.62
C VAL A 438 -25.91 -10.17 6.37
N TRP A 439 -25.53 -11.29 5.76
CA TRP A 439 -24.42 -12.11 6.25
C TRP A 439 -23.14 -11.63 5.57
N LEU A 440 -22.26 -11.02 6.36
CA LEU A 440 -20.90 -10.72 5.94
C LEU A 440 -20.00 -11.84 6.43
N PHE A 441 -19.54 -12.69 5.50
CA PHE A 441 -18.54 -13.71 5.77
C PHE A 441 -17.16 -13.17 5.40
N PHE A 442 -16.28 -13.03 6.38
CA PHE A 442 -14.87 -12.80 6.14
C PHE A 442 -14.12 -14.13 6.24
N PHE A 443 -13.52 -14.54 5.13
CA PHE A 443 -12.54 -15.63 5.10
C PHE A 443 -11.16 -15.01 5.28
N LEU A 444 -10.62 -15.12 6.50
CA LEU A 444 -9.27 -14.67 6.81
C LEU A 444 -8.32 -15.86 6.60
N TYR A 445 -7.50 -15.76 5.56
CA TYR A 445 -6.39 -16.69 5.30
C TYR A 445 -5.08 -16.04 5.75
N ASP A 446 -4.40 -16.64 6.71
CA ASP A 446 -3.13 -16.15 7.25
C ASP A 446 -2.05 -17.23 7.08
N GLU A 447 -0.87 -16.86 6.58
CA GLU A 447 0.28 -17.77 6.38
C GLU A 447 0.75 -18.41 7.70
N PHE A 448 0.47 -17.80 8.86
CA PHE A 448 0.74 -18.38 10.17
C PHE A 448 -0.13 -19.62 10.47
N TRP A 449 -1.35 -19.67 9.93
CA TRP A 449 -2.29 -20.77 10.13
C TRP A 449 -2.38 -21.62 8.86
N LYS A 450 -1.31 -22.34 8.49
CA LYS A 450 -1.40 -23.35 7.41
C LYS A 450 -2.58 -24.30 7.68
N GLY A 451 -3.70 -24.07 6.98
CA GLY A 451 -4.91 -24.87 7.02
C GLY A 451 -6.04 -24.40 7.94
N THR A 452 -5.97 -23.24 8.60
CA THR A 452 -7.10 -22.74 9.41
C THR A 452 -7.76 -21.53 8.76
N ILE A 453 -9.01 -21.71 8.35
CA ILE A 453 -9.86 -20.66 7.82
C ILE A 453 -10.61 -20.05 9.01
N LEU A 454 -10.35 -18.78 9.32
CA LEU A 454 -11.17 -18.05 10.29
C LEU A 454 -12.36 -17.45 9.53
N VAL A 455 -13.56 -17.97 9.79
CA VAL A 455 -14.82 -17.41 9.27
C VAL A 455 -15.39 -16.47 10.32
N VAL A 456 -15.30 -15.16 10.07
CA VAL A 456 -16.02 -14.17 10.88
C VAL A 456 -17.34 -13.90 10.17
N ALA A 457 -18.43 -14.42 10.74
CA ALA A 457 -19.79 -14.14 10.31
C ALA A 457 -20.32 -12.97 11.15
N TYR A 458 -20.58 -11.83 10.50
CA TYR A 458 -21.30 -10.71 11.10
C TYR A 458 -22.74 -10.76 10.59
N CYS A 459 -23.69 -10.96 11.50
CA CYS A 459 -25.12 -10.97 11.20
C CYS A 459 -25.75 -9.66 11.71
N LEU A 460 -26.21 -8.82 10.78
CA LEU A 460 -27.15 -7.75 11.10
C LEU A 460 -28.56 -8.31 10.89
N ALA A 461 -29.19 -8.73 11.99
CA ALA A 461 -30.58 -9.16 11.98
C ALA A 461 -31.50 -7.98 12.33
N PHE A 462 -32.47 -7.70 11.46
CA PHE A 462 -33.65 -6.90 11.81
C PHE A 462 -34.81 -7.89 12.00
N SER A 463 -35.31 -8.07 13.22
CA SER A 463 -36.54 -8.83 13.48
C SER A 463 -37.24 -8.37 14.76
N MET A 464 -38.57 -8.28 14.70
CA MET A 464 -39.48 -8.21 15.85
C MET A 464 -39.75 -9.65 16.38
N ILE A 465 -38.90 -10.05 17.33
CA ILE A 465 -39.04 -10.97 18.49
C ILE A 465 -39.67 -12.38 18.33
N ARG A 466 -38.86 -13.45 18.58
CA ARG A 466 -38.89 -14.34 19.78
C ARG A 466 -37.79 -15.41 19.70
N ASP A 467 -36.93 -15.39 20.72
CA ASP A 467 -36.19 -16.46 21.38
C ASP A 467 -35.43 -17.58 20.61
N LEU A 468 -34.11 -17.58 20.90
CA LEU A 468 -33.34 -18.75 21.34
C LEU A 468 -33.04 -19.87 20.32
N THR A 469 -32.29 -19.59 19.24
CA THR A 469 -31.68 -20.69 18.45
C THR A 469 -30.28 -20.45 17.84
N ILE A 470 -29.65 -19.27 17.99
CA ILE A 470 -28.37 -18.99 17.29
C ILE A 470 -27.12 -19.15 18.20
N PHE A 471 -27.27 -19.07 19.52
CA PHE A 471 -26.11 -19.09 20.44
C PHE A 471 -25.50 -20.49 20.68
N LEU A 472 -26.25 -21.58 20.51
CA LEU A 472 -25.79 -22.93 20.89
C LEU A 472 -24.78 -23.54 19.90
N VAL A 473 -24.78 -23.13 18.63
CA VAL A 473 -23.88 -23.69 17.60
C VAL A 473 -22.50 -23.03 17.64
N PHE A 474 -22.41 -21.75 18.00
CA PHE A 474 -21.13 -21.03 18.15
C PHE A 474 -20.33 -21.47 19.38
N GLY A 475 -21.00 -21.74 20.51
CA GLY A 475 -20.34 -22.21 21.73
C GLY A 475 -19.71 -23.61 21.60
N CYS A 476 -20.39 -24.55 20.94
CA CYS A 476 -19.88 -25.91 20.74
C CYS A 476 -18.71 -25.98 19.76
N TRP A 477 -18.69 -25.13 18.72
CA TRP A 477 -17.58 -25.07 17.76
C TRP A 477 -16.33 -24.41 18.36
N LEU A 478 -16.50 -23.35 19.17
CA LEU A 478 -15.41 -22.62 19.81
C LEU A 478 -14.74 -23.43 20.95
N SER A 479 -15.52 -24.23 21.69
CA SER A 479 -15.01 -25.18 22.69
C SER A 479 -14.13 -26.27 22.04
N LEU A 480 -14.52 -26.77 20.87
CA LEU A 480 -13.71 -27.73 20.10
C LEU A 480 -12.38 -27.11 19.60
N CYS A 481 -12.38 -25.83 19.23
CA CYS A 481 -11.16 -25.11 18.82
C CYS A 481 -10.22 -24.79 20.01
N LEU A 482 -10.76 -24.40 21.16
CA LEU A 482 -9.99 -24.18 22.40
C LEU A 482 -9.43 -25.49 22.97
N CYS A 483 -10.20 -26.58 22.93
CA CYS A 483 -9.71 -27.92 23.27
C CYS A 483 -8.57 -28.37 22.33
N ARG A 484 -8.65 -28.04 21.02
CA ARG A 484 -7.57 -28.32 20.05
C ARG A 484 -6.33 -27.47 20.27
N PHE A 485 -6.50 -26.23 20.75
CA PHE A 485 -5.42 -25.33 21.17
C PHE A 485 -4.68 -25.85 22.42
N CYS A 486 -5.40 -26.38 23.41
CA CYS A 486 -4.80 -26.99 24.60
C CYS A 486 -4.11 -28.34 24.31
N LEU A 487 -4.69 -29.17 23.44
CA LEU A 487 -4.12 -30.48 23.06
C LEU A 487 -2.84 -30.37 22.21
N ASN A 488 -2.79 -29.44 21.25
CA ASN A 488 -1.57 -29.26 20.42
C ASN A 488 -0.40 -28.66 21.19
N ARG A 489 -0.65 -27.84 22.22
CA ARG A 489 0.43 -27.31 23.07
C ARG A 489 0.99 -28.34 24.06
N PHE A 490 0.21 -29.36 24.42
CA PHE A 490 0.64 -30.46 25.28
C PHE A 490 1.47 -31.51 24.52
N LEU A 491 1.22 -31.71 23.22
CA LEU A 491 1.96 -32.65 22.37
C LEU A 491 3.28 -32.10 21.84
N ILE A 492 3.40 -30.78 21.65
CA ILE A 492 4.64 -30.13 21.17
C ILE A 492 5.70 -30.00 22.28
N HIS A 493 5.33 -30.23 23.54
CA HIS A 493 6.28 -30.25 24.67
C HIS A 493 6.77 -31.65 25.06
N LYS A 494 6.51 -32.70 24.25
CA LYS A 494 6.92 -34.08 24.55
C LYS A 494 7.61 -34.86 23.42
N VAL A 495 8.07 -34.19 22.38
CA VAL A 495 9.03 -34.72 21.38
C VAL A 495 10.09 -33.67 21.17
#